data_AF-A0A2G1ZZM9-F1
#
_entry.id   AF-A0A2G1ZZM9-F1
#
_cell.length_a   1.000
_cell.length_b   1.000
_cell.length_c   1.000
_cell.angle_alpha   90.00
_cell.angle_beta   90.00
_cell.angle_gamma   90.00
#
_symmetry.space_group_name_H-M   'P 1'
#
loop_
_entity.id
_entity.type
_entity.pdbx_description
1 polymer ?
#
loop_
_entity_poly.entity_id
_entity_poly.type
_entity_poly.pdbx_seq_one_letter_code
_entity_poly.pdbx_strand_id
1 'polypeptide(L)'
;MRKLSFYILGIILLFVVIIVVSPFFIGNSLQSGIQTKLNKFEQKHPGVQISVADYNRHWFSSDATLAVSYQLPSIITGFTRTQPIKLTVNMHIEHGPIIAYTIDGKKHHELAKAALLISGPPDSMEGQITTIINWNKSTRTLFDVKRLAFKDAKMNFLLQGLTGYVTHDTMPSTINYAITIQKLVNTSNLLKNVSDTMSMSDGAGSGTLTKEDGIWVGKITASRQSMSMMRNKKSVFSFKQFKQTLDSTVTNERADYKFTL
;
A
#
# COMPACT_ATOMS: atom_id res chain seq x y z
N MET A 1 43.63 -33.43 -1.22
CA MET A 1 43.05 -32.46 -0.27
C MET A 1 43.38 -31.00 -0.61
N ARG A 2 44.65 -30.59 -0.83
CA ARG A 2 45.01 -29.18 -1.15
C ARG A 2 44.32 -28.58 -2.39
N LYS A 3 44.11 -29.35 -3.46
CA LYS A 3 43.41 -28.85 -4.67
C LYS A 3 41.93 -28.55 -4.39
N LEU A 4 41.27 -29.40 -3.60
CA LEU A 4 39.86 -29.23 -3.22
C LEU A 4 39.65 -27.95 -2.39
N SER A 5 40.57 -27.63 -1.48
CA SER A 5 40.49 -26.39 -0.69
C SER A 5 40.63 -25.13 -1.55
N PHE A 6 41.45 -25.15 -2.60
CA PHE A 6 41.56 -24.02 -3.54
C PHE A 6 40.28 -23.83 -4.38
N TYR A 7 39.64 -24.92 -4.81
CA TYR A 7 38.36 -24.83 -5.52
C TYR A 7 37.24 -24.30 -4.63
N ILE A 8 37.13 -24.79 -3.39
CA ILE A 8 36.14 -24.31 -2.42
C ILE A 8 36.36 -22.82 -2.14
N LEU A 9 37.61 -22.40 -1.92
CA LEU A 9 37.95 -21.00 -1.71
C LEU A 9 37.57 -20.13 -2.92
N GLY A 10 37.85 -20.61 -4.14
CA GLY A 10 37.47 -19.93 -5.37
C GLY A 10 35.95 -19.76 -5.51
N ILE A 11 35.17 -20.78 -5.18
CA ILE A 11 33.70 -20.73 -5.19
C ILE A 11 33.21 -19.72 -4.15
N ILE A 12 33.73 -19.76 -2.91
CA ILE A 12 33.36 -18.80 -1.86
C ILE A 12 33.66 -17.37 -2.30
N LEU A 13 34.85 -17.12 -2.86
CA LEU A 13 35.23 -15.81 -3.36
C LEU A 13 34.27 -15.33 -4.45
N LEU A 14 33.90 -16.21 -5.39
CA LEU A 14 32.93 -15.89 -6.43
C LEU A 14 31.57 -15.51 -5.84
N PHE A 15 31.07 -16.26 -4.85
CA PHE A 15 29.81 -15.93 -4.16
C PHE A 15 29.88 -14.57 -3.46
N VAL A 16 31.00 -14.26 -2.80
CA VAL A 16 31.19 -12.94 -2.15
C VAL A 16 31.15 -11.82 -3.18
N VAL A 17 31.83 -11.97 -4.32
CA VAL A 17 31.81 -10.97 -5.41
C VAL A 17 30.38 -10.77 -5.93
N ILE A 18 29.62 -11.85 -6.16
CA ILE A 18 28.22 -11.75 -6.61
C ILE A 18 27.36 -11.00 -5.58
N ILE A 19 27.51 -11.30 -4.29
CA ILE A 19 26.75 -10.65 -3.21
C ILE A 19 27.08 -9.16 -3.12
N VAL A 20 28.34 -8.78 -3.27
CA VAL A 20 28.78 -7.37 -3.17
C VAL A 20 28.36 -6.56 -4.39
N VAL A 21 28.39 -7.15 -5.60
CA VAL A 21 28.13 -6.43 -6.85
C VAL A 21 26.63 -6.40 -7.20
N SER A 22 25.85 -7.40 -6.79
CA SER A 22 24.42 -7.48 -7.14
C SER A 22 23.56 -6.28 -6.71
N PRO A 23 23.73 -5.64 -5.53
CA PRO A 23 22.98 -4.46 -5.13
C PRO A 23 23.07 -3.33 -6.16
N PHE A 24 24.26 -3.08 -6.73
CA PHE A 24 24.45 -2.05 -7.75
C PHE A 24 23.56 -2.28 -8.98
N PHE A 25 23.53 -3.50 -9.50
CA PHE A 25 22.70 -3.85 -10.66
C PHE A 25 21.20 -3.81 -10.33
N ILE A 26 20.83 -4.23 -9.12
CA ILE A 26 19.44 -4.17 -8.65
C ILE A 26 18.98 -2.72 -8.52
N GLY A 27 19.76 -1.86 -7.86
CA GLY A 27 19.49 -0.44 -7.71
C GLY A 27 19.30 0.26 -9.07
N ASN A 28 20.17 -0.05 -10.04
CA ASN A 28 20.03 0.47 -11.40
C ASN A 28 18.74 -0.01 -12.09
N SER A 29 18.39 -1.30 -11.92
CA SER A 29 17.14 -1.85 -12.44
C SER A 29 15.90 -1.22 -11.79
N LEU A 30 15.95 -0.89 -10.50
CA LEU A 30 14.86 -0.26 -9.76
C LEU A 30 14.63 1.17 -10.23
N GLN A 31 15.69 1.98 -10.35
CA GLN A 31 15.61 3.37 -10.81
C GLN A 31 14.90 3.47 -12.18
N SER A 32 15.37 2.71 -13.18
CA SER A 32 14.75 2.66 -14.52
C SER A 32 13.34 2.05 -14.49
N GLY A 33 13.12 1.07 -13.61
CA GLY A 33 11.86 0.36 -13.48
C GLY A 33 10.75 1.19 -12.84
N ILE A 34 11.06 2.06 -11.86
CA ILE A 34 10.09 2.88 -11.14
C ILE A 34 9.41 3.84 -12.10
N GLN A 35 10.17 4.66 -12.85
CA GLN A 35 9.58 5.63 -13.79
C GLN A 35 8.69 4.93 -14.83
N THR A 36 9.16 3.80 -15.38
CA THR A 36 8.39 3.02 -16.36
C THR A 36 7.08 2.49 -15.78
N LYS A 37 7.10 2.02 -14.52
CA LYS A 37 5.89 1.53 -13.84
C LYS A 37 4.93 2.66 -13.48
N LEU A 38 5.44 3.80 -13.04
CA LEU A 38 4.63 4.99 -12.74
C LEU A 38 3.95 5.51 -13.99
N ASN A 39 4.66 5.67 -15.11
CA ASN A 39 4.08 6.09 -16.39
C ASN A 39 2.96 5.13 -16.84
N LYS A 40 3.17 3.81 -16.69
CA LYS A 40 2.13 2.80 -16.99
C LYS A 40 0.93 2.87 -16.04
N PHE A 41 1.16 3.26 -14.78
CA PHE A 41 0.10 3.46 -13.81
C PHE A 41 -0.75 4.69 -14.16
N GLU A 42 -0.12 5.83 -14.46
CA GLU A 42 -0.82 7.05 -14.88
C GLU A 42 -1.68 6.83 -16.13
N GLN A 43 -1.14 6.13 -17.14
CA GLN A 43 -1.87 5.78 -18.37
C GLN A 43 -3.14 4.98 -18.10
N LYS A 44 -3.16 4.17 -17.03
CA LYS A 44 -4.32 3.35 -16.63
C LYS A 44 -5.28 4.08 -15.71
N HIS A 45 -4.84 5.16 -15.06
CA HIS A 45 -5.59 5.87 -14.04
C HIS A 45 -5.60 7.39 -14.33
N PRO A 46 -6.35 7.82 -15.38
CA PRO A 46 -6.47 9.23 -15.74
C PRO A 46 -7.09 10.01 -14.57
N GLY A 47 -6.28 10.83 -13.90
CA GLY A 47 -6.64 11.52 -12.65
C GLY A 47 -5.62 11.36 -11.53
N VAL A 48 -4.67 10.42 -11.68
CA VAL A 48 -3.49 10.33 -10.82
C VAL A 48 -2.25 10.63 -11.66
N GLN A 49 -1.47 11.63 -11.23
CA GLN A 49 -0.12 11.89 -11.73
C GLN A 49 0.86 11.56 -10.62
N ILE A 50 1.86 10.74 -10.90
CA ILE A 50 2.91 10.33 -9.99
C ILE A 50 4.25 10.48 -10.72
N SER A 51 5.07 11.40 -10.22
CA SER A 51 6.42 11.63 -10.74
C SER A 51 7.47 11.41 -9.66
N VAL A 52 8.66 10.98 -10.07
CA VAL A 52 9.83 10.93 -9.19
C VAL A 52 10.43 12.33 -9.16
N ALA A 53 10.28 13.03 -8.03
CA ALA A 53 10.81 14.38 -7.84
C ALA A 53 12.33 14.34 -7.58
N ASP A 54 12.79 13.34 -6.82
CA ASP A 54 14.20 13.10 -6.55
C ASP A 54 14.46 11.60 -6.36
N TYR A 55 15.65 11.14 -6.76
CA TYR A 55 16.10 9.77 -6.60
C TYR A 55 17.61 9.73 -6.36
N ASN A 56 17.99 9.45 -5.12
CA ASN A 56 19.39 9.29 -4.73
C ASN A 56 19.71 7.81 -4.52
N ARG A 57 20.72 7.30 -5.23
CA ARG A 57 21.11 5.88 -5.19
C ARG A 57 22.35 5.68 -4.34
N HIS A 58 22.26 4.78 -3.38
CA HIS A 58 23.38 4.26 -2.61
C HIS A 58 23.67 2.80 -3.01
N TRP A 59 24.67 2.18 -2.38
CA TRP A 59 25.11 0.84 -2.75
C TRP A 59 24.06 -0.24 -2.44
N PHE A 60 23.51 -0.23 -1.23
CA PHE A 60 22.51 -1.19 -0.75
C PHE A 60 21.12 -0.58 -0.56
N SER A 61 21.01 0.73 -0.77
CA SER A 61 19.76 1.45 -0.59
C SER A 61 19.60 2.56 -1.61
N SER A 62 18.41 3.14 -1.68
CA SER A 62 18.12 4.35 -2.44
C SER A 62 17.06 5.15 -1.70
N ASP A 63 17.07 6.46 -1.87
CA ASP A 63 16.03 7.34 -1.37
C ASP A 63 15.29 7.93 -2.57
N ALA A 64 13.96 7.94 -2.51
CA ALA A 64 13.12 8.46 -3.57
C ALA A 64 12.04 9.36 -2.99
N THR A 65 11.84 10.51 -3.62
CA THR A 65 10.74 11.42 -3.31
C THR A 65 9.75 11.36 -4.45
N LEU A 66 8.53 10.91 -4.17
CA LEU A 66 7.45 10.87 -5.17
C LEU A 66 6.53 12.08 -4.99
N ALA A 67 6.31 12.82 -6.07
CA ALA A 67 5.30 13.85 -6.14
C ALA A 67 4.03 13.25 -6.76
N VAL A 68 2.98 13.13 -5.96
CA VAL A 68 1.68 12.60 -6.35
C VAL A 68 0.70 13.76 -6.44
N SER A 69 -0.04 13.82 -7.54
CA SER A 69 -1.08 14.80 -7.82
C SER A 69 -2.35 14.04 -8.20
N TYR A 70 -3.39 14.18 -7.39
CA TYR A 70 -4.65 13.48 -7.57
C TYR A 70 -5.79 14.46 -7.85
N GLN A 71 -6.50 14.24 -8.96
CA GLN A 71 -7.68 15.00 -9.33
C GLN A 71 -8.94 14.16 -9.08
N LEU A 72 -9.77 14.60 -8.14
CA LEU A 72 -11.06 13.97 -7.87
C LEU A 72 -12.01 14.19 -9.05
N PRO A 73 -12.68 13.14 -9.56
CA PRO A 73 -13.74 13.29 -10.55
C PRO A 73 -14.85 14.19 -10.00
N SER A 74 -15.27 15.18 -10.80
CA SER A 74 -16.30 16.18 -10.45
C SER A 74 -17.63 15.56 -10.01
N ILE A 75 -17.91 14.33 -10.47
CA ILE A 75 -19.17 13.60 -10.27
C ILE A 75 -19.33 13.12 -8.82
N ILE A 76 -18.25 12.77 -8.12
CA ILE A 76 -18.33 12.12 -6.80
C ILE A 76 -18.65 13.13 -5.68
N THR A 77 -18.38 14.41 -5.89
CA THR A 77 -18.42 15.40 -4.80
C THR A 77 -19.52 16.44 -4.94
N GLY A 78 -20.25 16.53 -6.06
CA GLY A 78 -21.18 17.64 -6.31
C GLY A 78 -20.49 19.02 -6.32
N PHE A 79 -19.16 19.05 -6.29
CA PHE A 79 -18.31 20.21 -6.28
C PHE A 79 -17.19 20.01 -7.30
N THR A 80 -17.01 20.96 -8.21
CA THR A 80 -15.85 21.01 -9.09
C THR A 80 -14.62 21.38 -8.27
N ARG A 81 -13.87 20.39 -7.78
CA ARG A 81 -12.54 20.65 -7.23
C ARG A 81 -11.61 20.89 -8.42
N THR A 82 -11.40 22.15 -8.77
CA THR A 82 -10.57 22.57 -9.91
C THR A 82 -9.08 22.38 -9.67
N GLN A 83 -8.64 22.26 -8.41
CA GLN A 83 -7.23 22.08 -8.06
C GLN A 83 -6.92 20.65 -7.59
N PRO A 84 -5.88 20.01 -8.13
CA PRO A 84 -5.47 18.68 -7.72
C PRO A 84 -4.89 18.68 -6.30
N ILE A 85 -5.12 17.59 -5.58
CA ILE A 85 -4.49 17.33 -4.29
C ILE A 85 -3.04 16.93 -4.57
N LYS A 86 -2.08 17.73 -4.12
CA LYS A 86 -0.66 17.42 -4.22
C LYS A 86 -0.17 16.85 -2.90
N LEU A 87 0.57 15.75 -2.96
CA LEU A 87 1.16 15.10 -1.82
C LEU A 87 2.56 14.58 -2.19
N THR A 88 3.49 14.72 -1.25
CA THR A 88 4.85 14.23 -1.38
C THR A 88 5.01 12.99 -0.52
N VAL A 89 5.51 11.92 -1.11
CA VAL A 89 5.77 10.65 -0.42
C VAL A 89 7.26 10.40 -0.42
N ASN A 90 7.85 10.33 0.77
CA ASN A 90 9.23 9.94 0.93
C ASN A 90 9.29 8.41 1.02
N MET A 91 10.22 7.83 0.29
CA MET A 91 10.40 6.39 0.20
C MET A 91 11.88 6.07 0.37
N HIS A 92 12.17 5.22 1.35
CA HIS A 92 13.46 4.57 1.47
C HIS A 92 13.40 3.19 0.82
N ILE A 93 14.39 2.81 0.04
CA ILE A 93 14.40 1.57 -0.74
C ILE A 93 15.64 0.78 -0.35
N GLU A 94 15.45 -0.35 0.30
CA GLU A 94 16.51 -1.33 0.57
C GLU A 94 16.59 -2.29 -0.61
N HIS A 95 17.78 -2.57 -1.14
CA HIS A 95 17.95 -3.44 -2.30
C HIS A 95 19.25 -4.25 -2.27
N GLY A 96 19.19 -5.47 -2.79
CA GLY A 96 20.28 -6.43 -2.66
C GLY A 96 19.80 -7.87 -2.76
N PRO A 97 20.69 -8.86 -2.59
CA PRO A 97 20.31 -10.26 -2.48
C PRO A 97 19.65 -10.59 -1.13
N ILE A 98 20.00 -9.85 -0.08
CA ILE A 98 19.42 -9.89 1.26
C ILE A 98 19.07 -8.46 1.62
N ILE A 99 17.82 -8.22 2.01
CA ILE A 99 17.33 -6.93 2.46
C ILE A 99 17.08 -6.96 3.96
N ALA A 100 17.24 -5.81 4.62
CA ALA A 100 16.84 -5.61 6.00
C ALA A 100 15.71 -4.59 6.07
N TYR A 101 14.69 -4.83 6.87
CA TYR A 101 13.63 -3.85 7.10
C TYR A 101 13.10 -3.95 8.52
N THR A 102 12.46 -2.89 8.99
CA THR A 102 11.82 -2.87 10.31
C THR A 102 10.31 -2.86 10.15
N ILE A 103 9.60 -3.61 10.98
CA ILE A 103 8.14 -3.52 11.13
C ILE A 103 7.80 -3.80 12.60
N ASP A 104 6.88 -3.03 13.18
CA ASP A 104 6.55 -3.13 14.62
C ASP A 104 7.79 -3.05 15.53
N GLY A 105 8.76 -2.20 15.13
CA GLY A 105 10.04 -2.04 15.85
C GLY A 105 11.01 -3.22 15.78
N LYS A 106 10.66 -4.31 15.07
CA LYS A 106 11.51 -5.50 14.93
C LYS A 106 12.24 -5.48 13.59
N LYS A 107 13.53 -5.82 13.60
CA LYS A 107 14.33 -5.99 12.39
C LYS A 107 14.07 -7.36 11.77
N HIS A 108 13.88 -7.38 10.46
CA HIS A 108 13.70 -8.56 9.64
C HIS A 108 14.75 -8.59 8.54
N HIS A 109 15.17 -9.80 8.18
CA HIS A 109 16.06 -10.05 7.05
C HIS A 109 15.39 -11.04 6.10
N GLU A 110 15.41 -10.75 4.81
CA GLU A 110 14.76 -11.60 3.81
C GLU A 110 15.53 -11.63 2.50
N LEU A 111 15.48 -12.77 1.81
CA LEU A 111 15.97 -12.92 0.44
C LEU A 111 14.93 -12.35 -0.54
N ALA A 112 15.05 -11.06 -0.82
CA ALA A 112 14.18 -10.35 -1.74
C ALA A 112 15.01 -9.48 -2.68
N LYS A 113 14.40 -8.99 -3.76
CA LYS A 113 15.04 -8.05 -4.68
C LYS A 113 15.12 -6.65 -4.05
N ALA A 114 14.04 -6.22 -3.40
CA ALA A 114 13.96 -4.90 -2.77
C ALA A 114 12.89 -4.84 -1.69
N ALA A 115 13.00 -3.90 -0.76
CA ALA A 115 11.91 -3.43 0.08
C ALA A 115 11.76 -1.93 -0.06
N LEU A 116 10.53 -1.47 -0.28
CA LEU A 116 10.14 -0.07 -0.34
C LEU A 116 9.50 0.28 0.99
N LEU A 117 10.12 1.19 1.75
CA LEU A 117 9.67 1.65 3.04
C LEU A 117 9.13 3.07 2.87
N ILE A 118 7.82 3.21 3.04
CA ILE A 118 7.13 4.50 2.96
C ILE A 118 6.83 4.96 4.38
N SER A 119 7.31 6.15 4.72
CA SER A 119 7.01 6.84 5.95
C SER A 119 6.69 8.31 5.65
N GLY A 120 5.95 8.95 6.54
CA GLY A 120 5.62 10.36 6.42
C GLY A 120 6.12 11.16 7.63
N PRO A 121 6.04 12.50 7.56
CA PRO A 121 6.26 13.35 8.73
C PRO A 121 5.39 12.91 9.92
N PRO A 122 5.90 12.97 11.17
CA PRO A 122 5.20 12.48 12.36
C PRO A 122 3.77 13.04 12.54
N ASP A 123 3.55 14.28 12.11
CA ASP A 123 2.24 14.93 12.20
C ASP A 123 1.21 14.36 11.22
N SER A 124 1.69 13.80 10.11
CA SER A 124 0.89 13.26 9.01
C SER A 124 0.81 11.74 9.02
N MET A 125 1.87 11.04 9.42
CA MET A 125 1.94 9.59 9.43
C MET A 125 2.85 9.11 10.55
N GLU A 126 2.31 8.28 11.43
CA GLU A 126 3.06 7.53 12.44
C GLU A 126 3.02 6.04 12.06
N GLY A 127 4.20 5.46 11.82
CA GLY A 127 4.36 4.09 11.33
C GLY A 127 4.94 4.04 9.92
N GLN A 128 4.83 2.88 9.26
CA GLN A 128 5.33 2.68 7.90
C GLN A 128 4.46 1.74 7.07
N ILE A 129 4.61 1.85 5.75
CA ILE A 129 4.13 0.86 4.79
C ILE A 129 5.37 0.24 4.14
N THR A 130 5.47 -1.09 4.17
CA THR A 130 6.62 -1.82 3.61
C THR A 130 6.17 -2.69 2.46
N THR A 131 6.64 -2.42 1.24
CA THR A 131 6.41 -3.29 0.08
C THR A 131 7.68 -4.05 -0.28
N ILE A 132 7.65 -5.37 -0.09
CA ILE A 132 8.72 -6.30 -0.41
C ILE A 132 8.52 -6.82 -1.83
N ILE A 133 9.56 -6.78 -2.65
CA ILE A 133 9.58 -7.26 -4.03
C ILE A 133 10.46 -8.50 -4.08
N ASN A 134 9.87 -9.66 -4.33
CA ASN A 134 10.56 -10.93 -4.38
C ASN A 134 11.19 -11.19 -5.76
N TRP A 135 12.15 -12.11 -5.80
CA TRP A 135 12.83 -12.55 -7.03
C TRP A 135 11.88 -13.21 -8.04
N ASN A 136 10.85 -13.90 -7.55
CA ASN A 136 9.79 -14.51 -8.37
C ASN A 136 8.73 -13.51 -8.86
N LYS A 137 8.97 -12.19 -8.72
CA LYS A 137 8.06 -11.08 -9.06
C LYS A 137 6.82 -10.97 -8.17
N SER A 138 6.66 -11.81 -7.14
CA SER A 138 5.61 -11.57 -6.16
C SER A 138 5.95 -10.37 -5.30
N THR A 139 4.92 -9.73 -4.75
CA THR A 139 5.08 -8.59 -3.85
C THR A 139 4.29 -8.80 -2.58
N ARG A 140 4.84 -8.40 -1.44
CA ARG A 140 4.14 -8.38 -0.15
C ARG A 140 4.20 -6.98 0.42
N THR A 141 3.05 -6.34 0.55
CA THR A 141 2.89 -5.06 1.23
C THR A 141 2.41 -5.31 2.65
N LEU A 142 3.12 -4.78 3.62
CA LEU A 142 2.80 -4.83 5.04
C LEU A 142 2.40 -3.42 5.49
N PHE A 143 1.34 -3.33 6.27
CA PHE A 143 0.86 -2.09 6.84
C PHE A 143 1.12 -2.13 8.35
N ASP A 144 1.80 -1.11 8.85
CA ASP A 144 1.99 -0.85 10.27
C ASP A 144 1.89 0.66 10.49
N VAL A 145 0.67 1.18 10.35
CA VAL A 145 0.37 2.61 10.39
C VAL A 145 -0.52 2.90 11.59
N LYS A 146 0.10 3.41 12.67
CA LYS A 146 -0.58 3.77 13.91
C LYS A 146 -1.51 4.95 13.70
N ARG A 147 -1.08 5.93 12.90
CA ARG A 147 -1.84 7.13 12.57
C ARG A 147 -1.50 7.60 11.17
N LEU A 148 -2.52 7.99 10.40
CA LEU A 148 -2.39 8.72 9.16
C LEU A 148 -3.41 9.86 9.18
N ALA A 149 -2.93 11.09 9.16
CA ALA A 149 -3.74 12.30 9.21
C ALA A 149 -3.47 13.15 7.96
N PHE A 150 -4.55 13.56 7.30
CA PHE A 150 -4.50 14.53 6.22
C PHE A 150 -5.42 15.69 6.56
N LYS A 151 -4.90 16.91 6.44
CA LYS A 151 -5.65 18.13 6.72
C LYS A 151 -5.53 19.09 5.55
N ASP A 152 -6.68 19.60 5.14
CA ASP A 152 -6.82 20.63 4.14
C ASP A 152 -7.92 21.61 4.60
N ALA A 153 -8.05 22.77 3.95
CA ALA A 153 -8.98 23.84 4.29
C ALA A 153 -10.44 23.39 4.46
N LYS A 154 -10.84 22.29 3.79
CA LYS A 154 -12.23 21.79 3.79
C LYS A 154 -12.42 20.43 4.46
N MET A 155 -11.35 19.71 4.76
CA MET A 155 -11.41 18.31 5.16
C MET A 155 -10.30 17.96 6.16
N ASN A 156 -10.67 17.24 7.21
CA ASN A 156 -9.76 16.57 8.10
C ASN A 156 -10.03 15.08 8.01
N PHE A 157 -9.02 14.33 7.59
CA PHE A 157 -9.05 12.87 7.54
C PHE A 157 -8.10 12.32 8.59
N LEU A 158 -8.56 11.33 9.35
CA LEU A 158 -7.77 10.61 10.34
C LEU A 158 -8.06 9.12 10.19
N LEU A 159 -7.01 8.36 9.94
CA LEU A 159 -6.98 6.90 9.99
C LEU A 159 -6.09 6.49 11.15
N GLN A 160 -6.52 5.55 11.98
CA GLN A 160 -5.75 5.01 13.09
C GLN A 160 -5.74 3.48 13.06
N GLY A 161 -4.59 2.92 13.44
CA GLY A 161 -4.37 1.49 13.56
C GLY A 161 -4.66 0.73 12.28
N LEU A 162 -4.09 1.18 11.15
CA LEU A 162 -4.08 0.41 9.91
C LEU A 162 -2.94 -0.61 10.00
N THR A 163 -3.29 -1.88 10.13
CA THR A 163 -2.32 -2.98 10.14
C THR A 163 -2.74 -4.10 9.19
N GLY A 164 -1.79 -4.93 8.78
CA GLY A 164 -2.08 -6.12 8.00
C GLY A 164 -1.18 -6.26 6.78
N TYR A 165 -1.66 -6.97 5.76
CA TYR A 165 -0.89 -7.23 4.56
C TYR A 165 -1.73 -7.34 3.29
N VAL A 166 -1.06 -7.18 2.16
CA VAL A 166 -1.51 -7.56 0.82
C VAL A 166 -0.35 -8.29 0.15
N THR A 167 -0.55 -9.54 -0.28
CA THR A 167 0.36 -10.23 -1.19
C THR A 167 -0.22 -10.24 -2.59
N HIS A 168 0.65 -10.12 -3.58
CA HIS A 168 0.32 -10.32 -4.99
C HIS A 168 1.35 -11.28 -5.57
N ASP A 169 0.90 -12.50 -5.87
CA ASP A 169 1.70 -13.53 -6.52
C ASP A 169 1.42 -13.51 -8.02
N THR A 170 2.45 -13.73 -8.84
CA THR A 170 2.30 -13.66 -10.30
C THR A 170 2.02 -15.01 -10.95
N MET A 171 2.20 -16.12 -10.21
CA MET A 171 2.02 -17.49 -10.71
C MET A 171 1.53 -18.42 -9.57
N PRO A 172 0.21 -18.70 -9.48
CA PRO A 172 -0.89 -18.07 -10.22
C PRO A 172 -1.03 -16.57 -9.88
N SER A 173 -1.67 -15.79 -10.75
CA SER A 173 -1.92 -14.37 -10.51
C SER A 173 -2.98 -14.21 -9.42
N THR A 174 -2.56 -14.12 -8.15
CA THR A 174 -3.44 -14.06 -6.99
C THR A 174 -3.12 -12.85 -6.11
N ILE A 175 -4.15 -12.29 -5.48
CA ILE A 175 -4.03 -11.25 -4.46
C ILE A 175 -4.64 -11.80 -3.18
N ASN A 176 -3.84 -11.91 -2.14
CA ASN A 176 -4.33 -12.22 -0.80
C ASN A 176 -4.18 -11.00 0.08
N TYR A 177 -5.16 -10.71 0.91
CA TYR A 177 -5.05 -9.59 1.84
C TYR A 177 -5.76 -9.88 3.14
N ALA A 178 -5.25 -9.27 4.20
CA ALA A 178 -5.89 -9.17 5.49
C ALA A 178 -5.50 -7.82 6.09
N ILE A 179 -6.45 -6.91 6.21
CA ILE A 179 -6.24 -5.54 6.66
C ILE A 179 -7.18 -5.28 7.83
N THR A 180 -6.65 -4.65 8.88
CA THR A 180 -7.45 -4.11 9.98
C THR A 180 -7.29 -2.60 10.06
N ILE A 181 -8.35 -1.92 10.49
CA ILE A 181 -8.41 -0.47 10.69
C ILE A 181 -9.11 -0.24 12.03
N GLN A 182 -8.43 0.29 13.04
CA GLN A 182 -9.06 0.59 14.33
C GLN A 182 -10.04 1.75 14.23
N LYS A 183 -9.67 2.82 13.51
CA LYS A 183 -10.53 3.99 13.40
C LYS A 183 -10.35 4.72 12.08
N LEU A 184 -11.46 5.16 11.51
CA LEU A 184 -11.50 6.08 10.39
C LEU A 184 -12.41 7.24 10.76
N VAL A 185 -11.93 8.48 10.63
CA VAL A 185 -12.71 9.69 10.84
C VAL A 185 -12.48 10.61 9.65
N ASN A 186 -13.57 11.08 9.05
CA ASN A 186 -13.54 12.15 8.08
C ASN A 186 -14.47 13.26 8.56
N THR A 187 -13.91 14.43 8.80
CA THR A 187 -14.65 15.64 9.14
C THR A 187 -14.53 16.62 7.99
N SER A 188 -15.67 17.04 7.46
CA SER A 188 -15.75 17.99 6.34
C SER A 188 -16.53 19.23 6.74
N ASN A 189 -16.04 20.39 6.29
CA ASN A 189 -16.68 21.70 6.44
C ASN A 189 -17.03 22.26 5.06
N LEU A 190 -17.67 21.44 4.23
CA LEU A 190 -17.92 21.76 2.81
C LEU A 190 -18.93 22.90 2.62
N LEU A 191 -19.82 23.13 3.58
CA LEU A 191 -20.76 24.26 3.62
C LEU A 191 -20.43 25.15 4.83
N LYS A 192 -20.48 26.48 4.68
CA LYS A 192 -20.33 27.41 5.81
C LYS A 192 -21.30 27.01 6.91
N ASN A 193 -20.78 26.77 8.12
CA ASN A 193 -21.53 26.38 9.31
C ASN A 193 -22.15 24.96 9.29
N VAL A 194 -21.72 24.07 8.38
CA VAL A 194 -22.06 22.64 8.46
C VAL A 194 -20.81 21.80 8.70
N SER A 195 -20.75 21.14 9.86
CA SER A 195 -19.71 20.16 10.18
C SER A 195 -20.28 18.75 10.03
N ASP A 196 -19.91 18.06 8.95
CA ASP A 196 -20.27 16.65 8.74
C ASP A 196 -19.09 15.78 9.21
N THR A 197 -19.34 14.84 10.11
CA THR A 197 -18.35 13.86 10.58
C THR A 197 -18.84 12.45 10.29
N MET A 198 -18.07 11.72 9.50
CA MET A 198 -18.24 10.30 9.29
C MET A 198 -17.17 9.57 10.11
N SER A 199 -17.58 8.57 10.89
CA SER A 199 -16.64 7.75 11.65
C SER A 199 -16.94 6.27 11.49
N MET A 200 -15.87 5.47 11.48
CA MET A 200 -15.94 4.01 11.50
C MET A 200 -14.96 3.50 12.55
N SER A 201 -15.34 2.45 13.27
CA SER A 201 -14.46 1.80 14.25
C SER A 201 -14.30 0.31 13.95
N ASP A 202 -13.11 -0.18 14.28
CA ASP A 202 -12.68 -1.57 14.33
C ASP A 202 -13.18 -2.39 13.15
N GLY A 203 -12.47 -2.21 12.05
CA GLY A 203 -12.69 -2.90 10.82
C GLY A 203 -11.66 -3.95 10.54
N ALA A 204 -12.11 -5.09 10.01
CA ALA A 204 -11.24 -6.07 9.38
C ALA A 204 -11.74 -6.34 7.96
N GLY A 205 -10.83 -6.63 7.04
CA GLY A 205 -11.16 -7.09 5.71
C GLY A 205 -10.15 -8.11 5.28
N SER A 206 -10.60 -9.22 4.71
CA SER A 206 -9.72 -10.25 4.17
C SER A 206 -10.31 -10.86 2.91
N GLY A 207 -9.45 -11.41 2.07
CA GLY A 207 -9.89 -12.04 0.85
C GLY A 207 -8.77 -12.62 0.02
N THR A 208 -9.19 -13.41 -0.95
CA THR A 208 -8.34 -13.98 -1.99
C THR A 208 -9.01 -13.69 -3.33
N LEU A 209 -8.27 -13.07 -4.23
CA LEU A 209 -8.69 -12.79 -5.61
C LEU A 209 -7.72 -13.50 -6.55
N THR A 210 -8.24 -14.22 -7.52
CA THR A 210 -7.48 -14.86 -8.61
C THR A 210 -7.86 -14.17 -9.91
N LYS A 211 -6.89 -14.02 -10.81
CA LYS A 211 -7.15 -13.47 -12.13
C LYS A 211 -7.61 -14.57 -13.10
N GLU A 212 -8.85 -14.48 -13.56
CA GLU A 212 -9.48 -15.38 -14.54
C GLU A 212 -9.96 -14.54 -15.73
N ASP A 213 -9.54 -14.89 -16.95
CA ASP A 213 -9.91 -14.19 -18.19
C ASP A 213 -9.76 -12.65 -18.16
N GLY A 214 -8.74 -12.17 -17.44
CA GLY A 214 -8.47 -10.74 -17.31
C GLY A 214 -9.19 -10.05 -16.15
N ILE A 215 -10.13 -10.73 -15.49
CA ILE A 215 -10.97 -10.22 -14.40
C ILE A 215 -10.48 -10.80 -13.06
N TRP A 216 -10.58 -10.03 -11.99
CA TRP A 216 -10.29 -10.53 -10.64
C TRP A 216 -11.55 -11.14 -10.03
N VAL A 217 -11.46 -12.43 -9.67
CA VAL A 217 -12.56 -13.23 -9.16
C VAL A 217 -12.15 -13.80 -7.79
N GLY A 218 -13.05 -13.79 -6.81
CA GLY A 218 -12.82 -14.45 -5.54
C GLY A 218 -13.71 -13.94 -4.43
N LYS A 219 -13.22 -14.11 -3.20
CA LYS A 219 -13.99 -13.82 -2.00
C LYS A 219 -13.38 -12.68 -1.22
N ILE A 220 -14.22 -11.70 -0.90
CA ILE A 220 -13.90 -10.54 -0.08
C ILE A 220 -14.83 -10.57 1.12
N THR A 221 -14.26 -10.62 2.32
CA THR A 221 -14.99 -10.44 3.57
C THR A 221 -14.57 -9.13 4.18
N ALA A 222 -15.53 -8.32 4.62
CA ALA A 222 -15.30 -7.12 5.40
C ALA A 222 -16.21 -7.13 6.62
N SER A 223 -15.68 -6.76 7.78
CA SER A 223 -16.43 -6.55 9.00
C SER A 223 -16.08 -5.20 9.61
N ARG A 224 -17.03 -4.64 10.35
CA ARG A 224 -16.89 -3.38 11.08
C ARG A 224 -17.70 -3.45 12.37
N GLN A 225 -17.15 -2.94 13.47
CA GLN A 225 -17.87 -2.85 14.74
C GLN A 225 -18.87 -1.70 14.75
N SER A 226 -18.53 -0.56 14.15
CA SER A 226 -19.48 0.55 14.07
C SER A 226 -19.19 1.48 12.90
N MET A 227 -20.25 2.17 12.49
CA MET A 227 -20.18 3.27 11.54
C MET A 227 -21.23 4.30 11.92
N SER A 228 -20.86 5.57 11.96
CA SER A 228 -21.77 6.67 12.29
C SER A 228 -21.53 7.87 11.39
N MET A 229 -22.60 8.63 11.17
CA MET A 229 -22.54 9.92 10.51
C MET A 229 -23.24 10.95 11.39
N MET A 230 -22.54 12.05 11.64
CA MET A 230 -23.06 13.22 12.34
C MET A 230 -23.08 14.40 11.38
N ARG A 231 -24.15 15.19 11.45
CA ARG A 231 -24.29 16.49 10.76
C ARG A 231 -24.61 17.54 11.80
N ASN A 232 -23.77 18.57 11.92
CA ASN A 232 -23.95 19.62 12.93
C ASN A 232 -24.12 19.07 14.34
N LYS A 233 -23.26 18.11 14.70
CA LYS A 233 -23.29 17.40 15.99
C LYS A 233 -24.57 16.61 16.27
N LYS A 234 -25.49 16.50 15.30
CA LYS A 234 -26.67 15.63 15.38
C LYS A 234 -26.39 14.32 14.65
N SER A 235 -26.75 13.19 15.26
CA SER A 235 -26.66 11.88 14.62
C SER A 235 -27.59 11.83 13.42
N VAL A 236 -27.07 11.47 12.24
CA VAL A 236 -27.86 11.19 11.03
C VAL A 236 -28.17 9.69 11.00
N PHE A 237 -27.16 8.85 11.22
CA PHE A 237 -27.31 7.42 11.38
C PHE A 237 -26.16 6.84 12.21
N SER A 238 -26.41 5.67 12.81
CA SER A 238 -25.39 4.85 13.46
C SER A 238 -25.73 3.38 13.26
N PHE A 239 -24.78 2.62 12.73
CA PHE A 239 -24.83 1.18 12.64
C PHE A 239 -23.87 0.57 13.65
N LYS A 240 -24.28 -0.55 14.23
CA LYS A 240 -23.43 -1.42 15.04
C LYS A 240 -23.28 -2.73 14.29
N GLN A 241 -22.07 -3.29 14.35
CA GLN A 241 -21.70 -4.63 13.90
C GLN A 241 -22.29 -5.02 12.55
N PHE A 242 -21.53 -4.81 11.48
CA PHE A 242 -21.92 -5.33 10.18
C PHE A 242 -20.81 -6.17 9.58
N LYS A 243 -21.23 -7.24 8.91
CA LYS A 243 -20.37 -8.10 8.11
C LYS A 243 -20.91 -8.15 6.68
N GLN A 244 -20.05 -7.81 5.74
CA GLN A 244 -20.29 -7.93 4.31
C GLN A 244 -19.39 -9.01 3.76
N THR A 245 -19.97 -9.97 3.04
CA THR A 245 -19.20 -10.92 2.23
C THR A 245 -19.61 -10.75 0.79
N LEU A 246 -18.64 -10.47 -0.07
CA LEU A 246 -18.77 -10.47 -1.52
C LEU A 246 -18.09 -11.73 -2.01
N ASP A 247 -18.83 -12.58 -2.70
CA ASP A 247 -18.31 -13.78 -3.31
C ASP A 247 -18.66 -13.74 -4.78
N SER A 248 -17.63 -13.76 -5.62
CA SER A 248 -17.80 -13.83 -7.07
C SER A 248 -17.47 -15.22 -7.61
N THR A 249 -17.38 -16.25 -6.74
CA THR A 249 -17.27 -17.63 -7.24
C THR A 249 -18.43 -17.90 -8.18
N VAL A 250 -18.09 -18.14 -9.45
CA VAL A 250 -19.04 -18.27 -10.55
C VAL A 250 -19.80 -19.58 -10.36
N THR A 251 -20.93 -19.51 -9.67
CA THR A 251 -22.04 -20.42 -9.88
C THR A 251 -23.18 -19.62 -10.48
N ASN A 252 -23.22 -19.55 -11.81
CA ASN A 252 -24.27 -18.93 -12.63
C ASN A 252 -24.56 -17.44 -12.36
N GLU A 253 -23.93 -16.57 -13.15
CA GLU A 253 -24.40 -15.20 -13.54
C GLU A 253 -24.85 -14.21 -12.45
N ARG A 254 -24.64 -14.46 -11.15
CA ARG A 254 -24.96 -13.50 -10.09
C ARG A 254 -23.84 -13.43 -9.05
N ALA A 255 -23.42 -12.21 -8.74
CA ALA A 255 -22.67 -11.94 -7.52
C ALA A 255 -23.63 -12.02 -6.34
N ASP A 256 -23.40 -12.95 -5.42
CA ASP A 256 -24.24 -13.09 -4.23
C ASP A 256 -23.76 -12.12 -3.14
N TYR A 257 -24.63 -11.17 -2.81
CA TYR A 257 -24.42 -10.22 -1.72
C TYR A 257 -25.11 -10.73 -0.46
N LYS A 258 -24.36 -11.22 0.52
CA LYS A 258 -24.90 -11.56 1.83
C LYS A 258 -24.58 -10.45 2.84
N PHE A 259 -25.61 -9.71 3.23
CA PHE A 259 -25.56 -8.81 4.38
C PHE A 259 -26.02 -9.57 5.62
N THR A 260 -25.24 -9.51 6.69
CA THR A 260 -25.67 -9.97 8.01
C THR A 260 -25.56 -8.78 8.94
N LEU A 261 -26.73 -8.31 9.39
CA LEU A 261 -26.91 -7.27 10.42
C LEU A 261 -26.99 -7.94 11.79
#